data_AF-A0A317QKW6-F1
#
_entry.id   AF-A0A317QKW6-F1
#
_cell.length_a   1.000
_cell.length_b   1.000
_cell.length_c   1.000
_cell.angle_alpha   90.00
_cell.angle_beta   90.00
_cell.angle_gamma   90.00
#
_symmetry.space_group_name_H-M   'P 1'
#
loop_
_entity.id
_entity.type
_entity.pdbx_description
1 polymer ?
#
loop_
_entity_poly.entity_id
_entity_poly.type
_entity_poly.pdbx_seq_one_letter_code
_entity_poly.pdbx_strand_id
1 'polypeptide(L)'
;MTTSSATTTSGTTSGTTGGAGAERAAAPGVPAPRGSQERLQHVEELRRAATHLAAAQFLESRADRSASPVLAGLLRDRARERRRRGERILVRLGVRPVRGGPPGQRC
;
A
#
# COMPACT_ATOMS: atom_id res chain seq x y z
N MET A 1 -26.22 -59.33 12.09
CA MET A 1 -27.68 -59.22 11.96
C MET A 1 -27.98 -57.85 11.34
N THR A 2 -28.73 -57.90 10.25
CA THR A 2 -29.50 -56.87 9.51
C THR A 2 -29.96 -55.66 10.34
N THR A 3 -30.18 -54.43 9.87
CA THR A 3 -30.35 -53.77 8.56
C THR A 3 -30.54 -52.26 8.84
N SER A 4 -30.41 -51.40 7.81
CA SER A 4 -31.17 -50.15 7.55
C SER A 4 -30.25 -48.97 7.26
N SER A 5 -30.48 -48.06 6.31
CA SER A 5 -31.35 -47.98 5.13
C SER A 5 -30.82 -46.77 4.35
N ALA A 6 -30.88 -46.82 3.02
CA ALA A 6 -30.60 -45.69 2.15
C ALA A 6 -31.76 -44.67 2.19
N THR A 7 -31.44 -43.37 2.08
CA THR A 7 -32.31 -42.40 1.43
C THR A 7 -31.48 -41.35 0.69
N THR A 8 -31.55 -41.43 -0.63
CA THR A 8 -31.13 -40.43 -1.60
C THR A 8 -32.10 -39.26 -1.59
N THR A 9 -31.61 -38.03 -1.53
CA THR A 9 -32.41 -36.84 -1.90
C THR A 9 -31.62 -35.98 -2.86
N SER A 10 -31.97 -36.09 -4.14
CA SER A 10 -31.60 -35.15 -5.20
C SER A 10 -32.46 -33.89 -5.06
N GLY A 11 -31.82 -32.75 -4.79
CA GLY A 11 -32.44 -31.43 -4.83
C GLY A 11 -31.92 -30.63 -6.02
N THR A 12 -32.54 -30.83 -7.18
CA THR A 12 -32.43 -29.95 -8.34
C THR A 12 -33.17 -28.65 -8.04
N THR A 13 -32.47 -27.51 -8.07
CA THR A 13 -33.12 -26.22 -8.30
C THR A 13 -32.32 -25.43 -9.33
N SER A 14 -32.85 -25.43 -10.56
CA SER A 14 -32.50 -24.47 -11.61
C SER A 14 -32.96 -23.08 -11.16
N GLY A 15 -32.00 -22.20 -10.93
CA GLY A 15 -32.22 -20.77 -10.72
C GLY A 15 -31.56 -19.98 -11.83
N THR A 16 -32.13 -20.03 -13.04
CA THR A 16 -31.81 -19.09 -14.12
C THR A 16 -32.38 -17.72 -13.75
N THR A 17 -31.53 -16.77 -13.40
CA THR A 17 -31.81 -15.34 -13.55
C THR A 17 -30.65 -14.71 -14.29
N GLY A 18 -30.89 -14.40 -15.57
CA GLY A 18 -30.02 -13.56 -16.36
C GLY A 18 -30.03 -12.14 -15.79
N GLY A 19 -28.91 -11.73 -15.21
CA GLY A 19 -28.53 -10.34 -15.05
C GLY A 19 -27.37 -10.06 -16.00
N ALA A 20 -27.70 -9.47 -17.14
CA ALA A 20 -26.81 -9.14 -18.23
C ALA A 20 -25.60 -8.27 -17.81
N GLY A 21 -24.46 -8.51 -18.46
CA GLY A 21 -23.37 -7.55 -18.73
C GLY A 21 -22.95 -6.66 -17.55
N ALA A 22 -21.96 -7.00 -16.73
CA ALA A 22 -20.58 -7.27 -17.12
C ALA A 22 -20.02 -6.32 -18.21
N GLU A 23 -20.24 -5.01 -18.10
CA GLU A 23 -19.27 -4.04 -18.65
C GLU A 23 -19.37 -2.66 -17.97
N ARG A 24 -19.12 -2.62 -16.65
CA ARG A 24 -18.70 -1.35 -16.06
C ARG A 24 -17.23 -1.18 -16.43
N ALA A 25 -16.99 -0.47 -17.53
CA ALA A 25 -15.69 -0.08 -18.04
C ALA A 25 -14.72 0.16 -16.87
N ALA A 26 -13.82 -0.80 -16.67
CA ALA A 26 -12.77 -0.68 -15.70
C ALA A 26 -11.93 0.52 -16.13
N ALA A 27 -11.95 1.58 -15.33
CA ALA A 27 -11.07 2.72 -15.54
C ALA A 27 -9.63 2.19 -15.67
N PRO A 28 -8.88 2.59 -16.69
CA PRO A 28 -7.52 2.10 -16.90
C PRO A 28 -6.67 2.56 -15.71
N GLY A 29 -6.31 1.62 -14.83
CA GLY A 29 -5.44 1.91 -13.68
C GLY A 29 -5.86 1.29 -12.35
N VAL A 30 -7.00 0.60 -12.25
CA VAL A 30 -7.32 -0.15 -11.02
C VAL A 30 -6.78 -1.58 -11.18
N PRO A 31 -5.64 -1.93 -10.57
CA PRO A 31 -5.18 -3.32 -10.59
C PRO A 31 -6.25 -4.21 -9.97
N ALA A 32 -6.42 -5.40 -10.54
CA ALA A 32 -7.37 -6.42 -10.09
C ALA A 32 -7.33 -6.59 -8.56
N PRO A 33 -8.45 -6.96 -7.91
CA PRO A 33 -8.51 -7.12 -6.46
C PRO A 33 -7.52 -8.19 -6.02
N ARG A 34 -6.35 -7.73 -5.60
CA ARG A 34 -5.31 -8.50 -4.94
C ARG A 34 -5.93 -9.22 -3.75
N GLY A 35 -5.56 -10.49 -3.53
CA GLY A 35 -6.03 -11.26 -2.39
C GLY A 35 -5.80 -10.49 -1.08
N SER A 36 -6.60 -10.75 -0.03
CA SER A 36 -6.50 -10.04 1.25
C SER A 36 -5.06 -9.98 1.79
N GLN A 37 -4.29 -11.06 1.63
CA GLN A 37 -2.88 -11.15 2.00
C GLN A 37 -1.97 -10.22 1.19
N GLU A 38 -2.17 -10.11 -0.13
CA GLU A 38 -1.41 -9.20 -0.99
C GLU A 38 -1.73 -7.72 -0.68
N ARG A 39 -2.98 -7.42 -0.30
CA ARG A 39 -3.35 -6.06 0.16
C ARG A 39 -2.65 -5.71 1.47
N LEU A 40 -2.58 -6.65 2.42
CA LEU A 40 -1.87 -6.42 3.69
C LEU A 40 -0.36 -6.22 3.45
N GLN A 41 0.25 -7.04 2.60
CA GLN A 41 1.65 -6.87 2.22
C GLN A 41 1.91 -5.51 1.57
N HIS A 42 1.03 -5.07 0.67
CA HIS A 42 1.13 -3.76 0.04
C HIS A 42 1.05 -2.61 1.07
N VAL A 43 0.12 -2.68 2.03
CA VAL A 43 -0.01 -1.68 3.10
C VAL A 43 1.22 -1.67 4.02
N GLU A 44 1.79 -2.82 4.34
CA GLU A 44 2.99 -2.90 5.17
C GLU A 44 4.21 -2.31 4.45
N GLU A 45 4.36 -2.58 3.14
CA GLU A 45 5.41 -1.93 2.35
C GLU A 45 5.23 -0.40 2.29
N LEU A 46 3.99 0.10 2.17
CA LEU A 46 3.71 1.54 2.27
C LEU A 46 4.07 2.11 3.64
N ARG A 47 3.70 1.43 4.72
CA ARG A 47 4.05 1.82 6.10
C ARG A 47 5.57 1.88 6.28
N ARG A 48 6.30 0.92 5.71
CA ARG A 48 7.76 0.90 5.73
C ARG A 48 8.36 2.08 4.97
N ALA A 49 7.81 2.39 3.79
CA ALA A 49 8.23 3.56 3.02
C ALA A 49 8.00 4.86 3.80
N ALA A 50 6.80 5.04 4.37
CA ALA A 50 6.45 6.19 5.19
C ALA A 50 7.41 6.37 6.38
N THR A 51 7.75 5.26 7.06
CA THR A 51 8.72 5.26 8.16
C THR A 51 10.10 5.75 7.72
N HIS A 52 10.57 5.31 6.54
CA HIS A 52 11.84 5.78 5.99
C HIS A 52 11.82 7.27 5.67
N LEU A 53 10.73 7.78 5.09
CA LEU A 53 10.59 9.19 4.75
C LEU A 53 10.46 10.10 5.98
N ALA A 54 9.67 9.69 6.98
CA ALA A 54 9.54 10.40 8.24
C ALA A 54 10.88 10.48 8.99
N ALA A 55 11.64 9.38 9.01
CA ALA A 55 12.99 9.38 9.57
C ALA A 55 13.94 10.33 8.83
N ALA A 56 13.84 10.41 7.50
CA ALA A 56 14.63 11.37 6.71
C ALA A 56 14.32 12.82 7.11
N GLN A 57 13.03 13.18 7.20
CA GLN A 57 12.60 14.52 7.63
C GLN A 57 13.08 14.85 9.04
N PHE A 58 12.96 13.90 9.97
CA PHE A 58 13.44 14.09 11.35
C PHE A 58 14.95 14.36 11.40
N LEU A 59 15.74 13.61 10.62
CA LEU A 59 17.19 13.78 10.54
C LEU A 59 17.60 15.12 9.92
N GLU A 60 16.88 15.59 8.89
CA GLU A 60 17.08 16.92 8.31
C GLU A 60 16.81 18.02 9.35
N SER A 61 15.64 17.99 10.01
CA SER A 61 15.30 18.94 11.07
C SER A 61 16.27 18.89 12.27
N ARG A 62 16.90 17.74 12.53
CA ARG A 62 17.95 17.60 13.56
C ARG A 62 19.27 18.21 13.07
N ALA A 63 19.63 18.02 11.81
CA ALA A 63 20.83 18.59 11.21
C ALA A 63 20.81 20.12 11.24
N ASP A 64 19.65 20.71 10.93
CA ASP A 64 19.50 22.17 10.86
C ASP A 64 19.58 22.85 12.23
N ARG A 65 19.34 22.10 13.31
CA ARG A 65 19.50 22.57 14.70
C ARG A 65 20.86 22.21 15.31
N SER A 66 21.73 21.52 14.58
CA SER A 66 23.02 21.08 15.11
C SER A 66 24.04 22.21 15.04
N ALA A 67 24.67 22.52 16.17
CA ALA A 67 25.80 23.45 16.22
C ALA A 67 27.10 22.87 15.63
N SER A 68 27.20 21.54 15.50
CA SER A 68 28.38 20.87 14.94
C SER A 68 28.20 20.64 13.44
N PRO A 69 29.05 21.25 12.57
CA PRO A 69 28.92 21.09 11.12
C PRO A 69 29.18 19.65 10.67
N VAL A 70 30.08 18.93 11.37
CA VAL A 70 30.37 17.51 11.10
C VAL A 70 29.15 16.65 11.37
N LEU A 71 28.50 16.83 12.53
CA LEU A 71 27.29 16.08 12.87
C LEU A 71 26.14 16.43 11.93
N ALA A 72 25.96 17.70 11.57
CA ALA A 72 24.95 18.12 10.59
C ALA A 72 25.16 17.43 9.23
N GLY A 73 26.40 17.32 8.77
CA GLY A 73 26.75 16.58 7.55
C GLY A 73 26.32 15.12 7.60
N LEU A 74 26.72 14.40 8.67
CA LEU A 74 26.36 12.99 8.85
C LEU A 74 24.83 12.76 8.92
N LEU A 75 24.11 13.65 9.61
CA LEU A 75 22.65 13.58 9.70
C LEU A 75 21.99 13.78 8.33
N ARG A 76 22.48 14.72 7.52
CA ARG A 76 21.97 14.96 6.15
C ARG A 76 22.24 13.78 5.24
N ASP A 77 23.43 13.19 5.30
CA ASP A 77 23.74 11.99 4.49
C ASP A 77 22.87 10.81 4.91
N ARG A 78 22.64 10.64 6.21
CA ARG A 78 21.72 9.61 6.69
C ARG A 78 20.28 9.88 6.27
N ALA A 79 19.83 11.13 6.25
CA ALA A 79 18.52 11.51 5.77
C ALA A 79 18.35 11.18 4.27
N ARG A 80 19.34 11.52 3.44
CA ARG A 80 19.36 11.18 2.00
C ARG A 80 19.25 9.69 1.77
N GLU A 81 20.01 8.89 2.51
CA GLU A 81 19.94 7.43 2.43
C GLU A 81 18.55 6.89 2.80
N ARG A 82 17.93 7.45 3.85
CA ARG A 82 16.56 7.09 4.25
C ARG A 82 15.53 7.48 3.19
N ARG A 83 15.66 8.67 2.60
CA ARG A 83 14.80 9.14 1.51
C ARG A 83 14.88 8.21 0.29
N ARG A 84 16.10 7.88 -0.16
CA ARG A 84 16.32 6.93 -1.28
C ARG A 84 15.68 5.57 -1.03
N ARG A 85 15.77 5.04 0.19
CA ARG A 85 15.13 3.75 0.55
C ARG A 85 13.61 3.84 0.52
N GLY A 86 13.02 4.89 1.09
CA GLY A 86 11.58 5.11 1.06
C GLY A 86 11.05 5.26 -0.36
N GLU A 87 11.69 6.10 -1.16
CA GLU A 87 11.35 6.33 -2.57
C GLU A 87 11.47 5.06 -3.40
N ARG A 88 12.51 4.23 -3.19
CA ARG A 88 12.66 2.95 -3.89
C ARG A 88 11.48 2.02 -3.63
N ILE A 89 10.98 1.98 -2.39
CA ILE A 89 9.80 1.18 -2.05
C ILE A 89 8.56 1.75 -2.77
N LEU A 90 8.34 3.06 -2.74
CA LEU A 90 7.21 3.68 -3.43
C LEU A 90 7.23 3.44 -4.95
N VAL A 91 8.40 3.55 -5.58
CA VAL A 91 8.56 3.24 -7.01
C VAL A 91 8.23 1.78 -7.30
N ARG A 92 8.69 0.84 -6.46
CA ARG A 92 8.36 -0.59 -6.59
C ARG A 92 6.85 -0.84 -6.47
N LEU A 93 6.17 -0.07 -5.63
CA LEU A 93 4.72 -0.15 -5.44
C LEU A 93 3.91 0.58 -6.52
N GLY A 94 4.57 1.28 -7.46
CA GLY A 94 3.91 2.10 -8.49
C GLY A 94 3.29 3.39 -7.93
N VAL A 95 3.60 3.76 -6.69
CA VAL A 95 3.11 4.98 -6.06
C VAL A 95 4.01 6.13 -6.47
N ARG A 96 3.47 7.08 -7.24
CA ARG A 96 4.18 8.34 -7.47
C ARG A 96 4.22 9.14 -6.17
N PRO A 97 5.42 9.59 -5.73
CA PRO A 97 5.50 10.48 -4.59
C PRO A 97 4.76 11.77 -4.93
N VAL A 98 3.62 11.99 -4.29
CA VAL A 98 2.96 13.30 -4.31
C VAL A 98 3.92 14.23 -3.59
N ARG A 99 4.56 15.14 -4.34
CA ARG A 99 5.27 16.27 -3.73
C ARG A 99 4.20 17.07 -2.98
N GLY A 100 4.05 16.79 -1.69
CA GLY A 100 3.24 17.62 -0.80
C GLY A 100 3.86 19.01 -0.78
N GLY A 101 3.29 19.92 -1.57
CA GLY A 101 3.50 21.34 -1.37
C GLY A 101 3.02 21.72 0.04
N PRO A 102 3.61 22.74 0.66
CA PRO A 102 3.25 23.13 2.02
C PRO A 102 1.73 23.36 2.13
N PRO A 103 1.05 22.73 3.10
CA PRO A 103 -0.36 23.00 3.36
C PRO A 103 -0.47 24.39 4.02
N GLY A 104 -0.64 25.45 3.22
CA GLY A 104 -0.67 26.80 3.79
C GLY A 104 -0.93 27.99 2.87
N GLN A 105 -1.39 27.79 1.64
CA GLN A 105 -1.82 28.91 0.78
C GLN A 105 -3.27 28.69 0.34
N ARG A 106 -4.19 28.93 1.27
CA ARG A 106 -5.58 29.29 0.96
C ARG A 106 -5.75 30.72 1.47
N CYS A 107 -6.31 31.55 0.60
CA CYS A 107 -6.43 33.00 0.63
C CYS A 107 -6.79 33.60 1.99
#